data_AF-A0A0R2CIS1-F1
#
_entry.id   AF-A0A0R2CIS1-F1
#
_cell.length_a   1.000
_cell.length_b   1.000
_cell.length_c   1.000
_cell.angle_alpha   90.00
_cell.angle_beta   90.00
_cell.angle_gamma   90.00
#
_symmetry.space_group_name_H-M   'P 1'
#
loop_
_entity.id
_entity.type
_entity.pdbx_description
1 polymer ?
#
loop_
_entity_poly.entity_id
_entity_poly.type
_entity_poly.pdbx_seq_one_letter_code
_entity_poly.pdbx_strand_id
1 'polypeptide(L)'
;MYVLLCGDGSFYGGFTTDVLRRLHQHQQCCGAKYTKSRQPVSLLYSCQFATKHEALQAEYQFKHQSRRSKEKFLRDHQIHW
;
A
#
# COMPACT_ATOMS: atom_id res chain seq x y z
N MET A 1 7.41 2.93 2.00
CA MET A 1 6.45 2.00 1.36
C MET A 1 5.10 2.17 2.04
N TYR A 2 4.01 2.09 1.31
CA TYR A 2 2.65 2.12 1.85
C TYR A 2 1.82 0.98 1.25
N VAL A 3 0.79 0.57 2.00
CA VAL A 3 -0.19 -0.44 1.61
C VAL A 3 -1.58 0.17 1.75
N LEU A 4 -2.35 0.13 0.66
CA LEU A 4 -3.74 0.52 0.62
C LEU A 4 -4.62 -0.73 0.52
N LEU A 5 -5.78 -0.71 1.17
CA LEU A 5 -6.89 -1.61 0.93
C LEU A 5 -7.81 -0.96 -0.09
N CYS A 6 -8.01 -1.62 -1.23
CA CYS A 6 -9.01 -1.24 -2.21
C CYS A 6 -10.38 -1.83 -1.81
N GLY A 7 -11.47 -1.23 -2.28
CA GLY A 7 -12.85 -1.61 -1.92
C GLY A 7 -13.25 -3.02 -2.34
N ASP A 8 -12.50 -3.64 -3.24
CA ASP A 8 -12.64 -5.04 -3.65
C ASP A 8 -11.89 -6.03 -2.74
N GLY A 9 -11.30 -5.56 -1.64
CA GLY A 9 -10.49 -6.36 -0.72
C GLY A 9 -9.10 -6.69 -1.27
N SER A 10 -8.65 -5.98 -2.30
CA SER A 10 -7.30 -6.12 -2.86
C SER A 10 -6.30 -5.20 -2.13
N PHE A 11 -5.07 -5.69 -1.95
CA PHE A 11 -3.99 -4.88 -1.38
C PHE A 11 -3.15 -4.24 -2.48
N TYR A 12 -3.01 -2.91 -2.42
CA TYR A 12 -2.13 -2.15 -3.30
C TYR A 12 -0.90 -1.68 -2.53
N GLY A 13 0.28 -2.15 -2.94
CA GLY A 13 1.56 -1.73 -2.39
C GLY A 13 2.28 -0.77 -3.32
N GLY A 14 2.83 0.31 -2.77
CA GLY A 14 3.67 1.25 -3.50
C GLY A 14 4.68 1.95 -2.61
N PHE A 15 5.58 2.70 -3.21
CA PHE A 15 6.46 3.63 -2.51
C PHE A 15 6.14 5.06 -2.92
N THR A 16 6.32 6.00 -1.99
CA THR A 16 6.24 7.43 -2.24
C THR A 16 6.99 8.14 -1.13
N THR A 17 7.42 9.38 -1.38
CA THR A 17 7.96 10.28 -0.37
C THR A 17 6.85 10.82 0.53
N ASP A 18 5.67 11.10 -0.03
CA ASP A 18 4.53 11.70 0.67
C ASP A 18 3.29 10.80 0.64
N VAL A 19 3.13 9.95 1.65
CA VAL A 19 2.03 8.99 1.73
C VAL A 19 0.67 9.69 1.85
N LEU A 20 0.58 10.75 2.66
CA LEU A 20 -0.66 11.50 2.87
C LEU A 20 -1.16 12.18 1.59
N ARG A 21 -0.26 12.87 0.88
CA ARG A 21 -0.58 13.50 -0.41
C ARG A 21 -1.04 12.46 -1.43
N ARG A 22 -0.36 11.30 -1.46
CA ARG A 22 -0.69 10.20 -2.37
C ARG A 22 -2.03 9.58 -2.04
N LEU A 23 -2.35 9.36 -0.76
CA LEU A 23 -3.64 8.86 -0.29
C LEU A 23 -4.77 9.79 -0.74
N HIS A 24 -4.63 11.09 -0.53
CA HIS A 24 -5.60 12.08 -0.98
C HIS A 24 -5.81 12.02 -2.50
N GLN A 25 -4.75 11.87 -3.31
CA GLN A 25 -4.89 11.69 -4.75
C GLN A 25 -5.66 10.43 -5.12
N HIS A 26 -5.42 9.31 -4.41
CA HIS A 26 -6.13 8.05 -4.64
C HIS A 26 -7.62 8.14 -4.24
N GLN A 27 -7.93 8.84 -3.15
CA GLN A 27 -9.30 9.11 -2.72
C GLN A 27 -10.04 10.05 -3.69
N GLN A 28 -9.35 11.05 -4.25
CA GLN A 28 -9.92 12.01 -5.22
C GLN A 28 -10.02 11.46 -6.66
N CYS A 29 -9.91 10.15 -6.88
CA CYS A 29 -9.93 9.53 -8.23
C CYS A 29 -8.80 9.99 -9.19
N CYS A 30 -7.81 10.72 -8.69
CA CYS A 30 -6.69 11.28 -9.45
C CYS A 30 -5.40 10.46 -9.29
N GLY A 31 -5.46 9.34 -8.57
CA GLY A 31 -4.34 8.43 -8.34
C GLY A 31 -4.08 7.46 -9.50
N ALA A 32 -3.44 6.34 -9.20
CA ALA A 32 -3.11 5.32 -10.20
C ALA A 32 -4.37 4.76 -10.90
N LYS A 33 -4.27 4.46 -12.20
CA LYS A 33 -5.36 3.87 -13.01
C LYS A 33 -6.02 2.67 -12.32
N TYR A 34 -5.23 1.86 -11.61
CA TYR A 34 -5.67 0.67 -10.89
C TYR A 34 -6.57 0.97 -9.68
N THR A 35 -6.26 2.02 -8.92
CA THR A 35 -7.01 2.42 -7.71
C THR A 35 -8.25 3.25 -8.02
N LYS A 36 -8.34 3.82 -9.23
CA LYS A 36 -9.44 4.71 -9.64
C LYS A 36 -10.78 3.99 -9.76
N SER A 37 -10.79 2.71 -10.16
CA SER A 37 -12.00 1.89 -10.30
C SER A 37 -12.33 1.02 -9.08
N ARG A 38 -11.47 1.02 -8.05
CA ARG A 38 -11.55 0.10 -6.90
C ARG A 38 -11.69 0.85 -5.57
N GLN A 39 -12.49 1.90 -5.57
CA GLN A 39 -12.79 2.71 -4.38
C GLN A 39 -13.87 2.04 -3.51
N PRO A 40 -13.86 2.24 -2.18
CA PRO A 40 -12.98 3.13 -1.41
C PRO A 40 -11.56 2.57 -1.22
N VAL A 41 -10.56 3.47 -1.13
CA VAL A 41 -9.17 3.12 -0.82
C VAL A 41 -8.80 3.60 0.58
N SER A 42 -8.44 2.67 1.48
CA SER A 42 -8.05 2.97 2.86
C SER A 42 -6.55 2.73 3.05
N LEU A 43 -5.88 3.62 3.77
CA LEU A 43 -4.48 3.40 4.16
C LEU A 43 -4.44 2.35 5.27
N LEU A 44 -3.87 1.19 4.98
CA LEU A 44 -3.63 0.16 5.99
C LEU A 44 -2.31 0.38 6.68
N TYR A 45 -1.23 0.48 5.90
CA TYR A 45 0.12 0.53 6.44
C TYR A 45 0.95 1.58 5.74
N SER A 46 1.81 2.27 6.49
CA SER A 46 2.81 3.17 5.93
C SER A 46 4.09 3.07 6.74
N CYS A 47 5.20 2.78 6.06
CA CYS A 47 6.52 2.75 6.67
C CYS A 47 7.45 3.69 5.91
N GLN A 48 8.13 4.55 6.67
CA GLN A 48 9.21 5.38 6.15
C GLN A 48 10.50 4.58 6.20
N PHE A 49 11.33 4.73 5.18
CA PHE A 49 12.64 4.10 5.10
C PHE A 49 13.68 5.20 4.96
N ALA A 50 14.83 5.03 5.61
CA ALA A 50 15.92 6.00 5.54
C ALA A 50 16.55 6.03 4.14
N THR A 51 16.59 4.89 3.46
CA THR A 51 17.16 4.78 2.11
C THR A 51 16.14 4.38 1.06
N LYS A 52 16.34 4.89 -0.16
CA LYS A 52 15.56 4.48 -1.34
C LYS A 52 15.70 2.99 -1.64
N HIS A 53 16.87 2.42 -1.36
CA HIS A 53 17.15 1.01 -1.61
C HIS A 53 16.32 0.10 -0.72
N GLU A 54 16.24 0.37 0.59
CA GLU A 54 15.38 -0.37 1.51
C GLU A 54 13.90 -0.26 1.11
N ALA A 55 13.45 0.94 0.72
CA ALA A 55 12.08 1.15 0.26
C ALA A 55 11.75 0.30 -0.98
N LEU A 56 12.66 0.23 -1.95
CA LEU A 56 12.50 -0.57 -3.17
C LEU A 56 12.56 -2.07 -2.87
N GLN A 57 13.46 -2.52 -1.99
CA GLN A 57 13.51 -3.91 -1.58
C GLN A 57 12.23 -4.33 -0.85
N ALA A 58 11.75 -3.55 0.10
CA ALA A 58 10.50 -3.82 0.81
C ALA A 58 9.30 -3.86 -0.15
N GLU A 59 9.22 -2.92 -1.10
CA GLU A 59 8.17 -2.93 -2.13
C GLU A 59 8.27 -4.16 -3.03
N TYR A 60 9.48 -4.53 -3.48
CA TYR A 60 9.70 -5.69 -4.34
C TYR A 60 9.30 -6.99 -3.62
N GLN A 61 9.72 -7.14 -2.36
CA GLN A 61 9.34 -8.25 -1.49
C GLN A 61 7.83 -8.29 -1.32
N PHE A 62 7.18 -7.16 -1.06
CA PHE A 62 5.73 -7.10 -0.91
C PHE A 62 5.00 -7.42 -2.21
N LYS A 63 5.50 -6.96 -3.37
CA LYS A 63 4.89 -7.26 -4.69
C LYS A 63 4.99 -8.74 -5.05
N HIS A 64 6.13 -9.38 -4.79
CA HIS A 64 6.36 -10.80 -5.08
C HIS A 64 5.69 -11.74 -4.08
N GLN A 65 5.23 -11.23 -2.95
CA GLN A 65 4.53 -12.02 -1.95
C GLN A 65 3.11 -12.42 -2.38
N SER A 66 2.73 -13.63 -2.00
CA SER A 66 1.36 -14.13 -2.12
C SER A 66 0.39 -13.32 -1.26
N ARG A 67 -0.92 -13.40 -1.55
CA ARG A 67 -1.96 -12.75 -0.74
C ARG A 67 -1.86 -13.14 0.75
N ARG A 68 -1.66 -14.43 1.04
CA ARG A 68 -1.48 -14.94 2.41
C ARG A 68 -0.27 -14.33 3.12
N SER A 69 0.84 -14.14 2.41
CA SER A 69 2.04 -13.53 2.98
C SER A 69 1.81 -12.06 3.30
N LYS A 70 1.09 -11.32 2.46
CA LYS A 70 0.69 -9.93 2.72
C LYS A 70 -0.23 -9.83 3.92
N GLU A 71 -1.22 -10.71 4.04
CA GLU A 71 -2.11 -10.79 5.20
C GLU A 71 -1.33 -11.12 6.48
N LYS A 72 -0.37 -12.05 6.41
CA LYS A 72 0.52 -12.36 7.54
C LYS A 72 1.35 -11.13 7.93
N PHE A 73 1.94 -10.43 6.97
CA PHE A 73 2.72 -9.22 7.21
C PHE A 73 1.88 -8.14 7.92
N LEU A 74 0.64 -7.91 7.45
CA LEU A 74 -0.28 -6.96 8.08
C LEU A 74 -0.68 -7.39 9.50
N ARG A 75 -0.96 -8.68 9.71
CA ARG A 75 -1.23 -9.23 11.06
C ARG A 75 -0.04 -9.08 12.00
N ASP A 76 1.18 -9.30 11.51
CA ASP A 76 2.42 -9.15 12.29
C ASP A 76 2.58 -7.69 12.78
N HIS A 77 2.20 -6.74 11.92
CA HIS A 77 2.16 -5.31 12.25
C HIS A 77 0.88 -4.88 13.00
N GLN A 78 0.09 -5.84 13.50
CA GLN A 78 -1.17 -5.61 14.24
C GLN A 78 -2.22 -4.79 13.46
N ILE A 79 -2.18 -4.87 12.13
CA ILE A 79 -3.10 -4.15 11.26
C ILE A 79 -4.27 -5.06 10.91
N HIS A 80 -5.46 -4.63 11.29
CA HIS A 80 -6.72 -5.28 10.95
C HIS A 80 -7.36 -4.53 9.77
N TRP A 81 -7.79 -5.27 8.75
CA TRP A 81 -8.32 -4.73 7.48
C TRP A 81 -9.74 -5.23 7.21
#